data_AF-A0AA97DW12-F1
#
_entry.id   AF-A0AA97DW12-F1
#
_cell.length_a   1.000
_cell.length_b   1.000
_cell.length_c   1.000
_cell.angle_alpha   90.00
_cell.angle_beta   90.00
_cell.angle_gamma   90.00
#
_symmetry.space_group_name_H-M   'P 1'
#
loop_
_entity.id
_entity.type
_entity.pdbx_description
1 polymer ?
#
loop_
_entity_poly.entity_id
_entity_poly.type
_entity_poly.pdbx_seq_one_letter_code
_entity_poly.pdbx_strand_id
1 'polypeptide(L)'
;MRTIQNIWRNEKQSQNAIEIARQAGAMYDKFSGFVQDMDDIGNKLEAVSRSHDSALKKLTVGRGNLVSRAEKLKLMGAKTSKALPTEYLNDDSAED
;
A
#
# COMPACT_ATOMS: atom_id res chain seq x y z
N MET A 1 -49.26 39.79 -16.38
CA MET A 1 -48.27 39.96 -15.29
C MET A 1 -47.22 38.86 -15.35
N ARG A 2 -46.07 39.08 -16.02
CA ARG A 2 -44.97 38.10 -16.15
C ARG A 2 -43.73 38.45 -15.32
N THR A 3 -43.69 39.67 -14.76
CA THR A 3 -42.50 40.25 -14.12
C THR A 3 -42.20 39.64 -12.75
N ILE A 4 -43.23 39.43 -11.92
CA ILE A 4 -43.05 38.85 -10.57
C ILE A 4 -42.51 37.42 -10.65
N GLN A 5 -43.06 36.57 -11.54
CA GLN A 5 -42.54 35.21 -11.75
C GLN A 5 -41.09 35.19 -12.22
N ASN A 6 -40.69 36.13 -13.08
CA ASN A 6 -39.30 36.22 -13.54
C ASN A 6 -38.34 36.60 -12.42
N ILE A 7 -38.75 37.48 -11.49
CA ILE A 7 -37.95 37.86 -10.32
C ILE A 7 -37.74 36.64 -9.41
N TRP A 8 -38.80 35.92 -9.06
CA TRP A 8 -38.70 34.72 -8.22
C TRP A 8 -37.87 33.60 -8.88
N ARG A 9 -37.98 33.43 -10.20
CA ARG A 9 -37.17 32.45 -10.94
C ARG A 9 -35.69 32.82 -10.91
N ASN A 10 -35.37 34.10 -11.07
CA ASN A 10 -34.00 34.59 -11.02
C ASN A 10 -33.41 34.44 -9.61
N GLU A 11 -34.17 34.81 -8.57
CA GLU A 11 -33.77 34.62 -7.17
C GLU A 11 -33.49 33.15 -6.87
N LYS A 12 -34.38 32.24 -7.26
CA LYS A 12 -34.19 30.80 -7.06
C LYS A 12 -32.95 30.27 -7.80
N GLN A 13 -32.67 30.75 -9.00
CA GLN A 13 -31.45 30.40 -9.74
C GLN A 13 -30.20 30.93 -9.05
N SER A 14 -30.24 32.16 -8.52
CA SER A 14 -29.14 32.76 -7.75
C SER A 14 -28.83 31.94 -6.48
N GLN A 15 -29.87 31.61 -5.70
CA GLN A 15 -29.72 30.78 -4.49
C GLN A 15 -29.18 29.39 -4.81
N ASN A 16 -29.67 28.75 -5.88
CA ASN A 16 -29.14 27.46 -6.32
C ASN A 16 -27.67 27.57 -6.76
N ALA A 17 -27.29 28.64 -7.45
CA ALA A 17 -25.90 28.84 -7.88
C ALA A 17 -24.96 29.01 -6.67
N ILE A 18 -25.39 29.75 -5.64
CA ILE A 18 -24.63 29.90 -4.39
C ILE A 18 -24.47 28.55 -3.69
N GLU A 19 -25.53 27.76 -3.59
CA GLU A 19 -25.48 26.46 -2.94
C GLU A 19 -24.62 25.45 -3.71
N ILE A 20 -24.68 25.46 -5.05
CA ILE A 20 -23.79 24.67 -5.91
C ILE A 20 -22.33 25.06 -5.67
N ALA A 21 -22.02 26.37 -5.62
CA ALA A 21 -20.65 26.83 -5.37
C ALA A 21 -20.15 26.37 -3.99
N ARG A 22 -21.00 26.46 -2.95
CA ARG A 22 -20.68 26.00 -1.60
C ARG A 22 -20.40 24.49 -1.56
N GLN A 23 -21.27 23.70 -2.18
CA GLN A 23 -21.10 22.24 -2.25
C GLN A 23 -19.89 21.84 -3.10
N ALA A 24 -19.64 22.54 -4.20
CA ALA A 24 -18.47 22.31 -5.06
C ALA A 24 -17.16 22.57 -4.31
N GLY A 25 -17.08 23.67 -3.54
CA GLY A 25 -15.92 23.96 -2.69
C GLY A 25 -15.69 22.86 -1.64
N ALA A 26 -16.73 22.53 -0.88
CA ALA A 26 -16.64 21.47 0.14
C ALA A 26 -16.29 20.09 -0.45
N MET A 27 -16.77 19.79 -1.66
CA MET A 27 -16.44 18.56 -2.37
C MET A 27 -14.98 18.54 -2.82
N TYR A 28 -14.48 19.67 -3.33
CA TYR A 28 -13.08 19.81 -3.75
C TYR A 28 -12.11 19.63 -2.58
N ASP A 29 -12.41 20.24 -1.42
CA ASP A 29 -11.59 20.09 -0.21
C ASP A 29 -11.50 18.62 0.23
N LYS A 30 -12.63 17.91 0.23
CA LYS A 30 -12.67 16.46 0.53
C LYS A 30 -11.91 15.64 -0.50
N PHE A 31 -12.04 15.97 -1.78
CA PHE A 31 -11.32 15.27 -2.84
C PHE A 31 -9.81 15.45 -2.69
N SER A 32 -9.35 16.67 -2.40
CA SER A 32 -7.94 16.95 -2.11
C SER A 32 -7.43 16.14 -0.91
N GLY A 33 -8.20 16.11 0.19
CA GLY A 33 -7.86 15.28 1.35
C GLY A 33 -7.77 13.79 1.01
N PHE A 34 -8.69 13.28 0.19
CA PHE A 34 -8.65 11.88 -0.25
C PHE A 34 -7.43 11.57 -1.12
N VAL A 35 -6.99 12.49 -1.99
CA VAL A 35 -5.76 12.31 -2.76
C VAL A 35 -4.55 12.22 -1.83
N GLN A 36 -4.48 13.07 -0.80
CA GLN A 36 -3.41 12.99 0.20
C GLN A 36 -3.43 11.66 0.96
N ASP A 37 -4.61 11.17 1.36
CA ASP A 37 -4.76 9.87 2.00
C ASP A 37 -4.24 8.74 1.11
N MET A 38 -4.49 8.81 -0.20
CA MET A 38 -4.01 7.83 -1.18
C MET A 38 -2.48 7.85 -1.34
N ASP A 39 -1.87 9.02 -1.37
CA ASP A 39 -0.41 9.16 -1.41
C ASP A 39 0.24 8.57 -0.14
N ASP A 40 -0.34 8.84 1.02
CA ASP A 40 0.12 8.29 2.30
C ASP A 40 0.05 6.76 2.35
N ILE A 41 -1.02 6.18 1.78
CA ILE A 41 -1.15 4.73 1.64
C ILE A 41 -0.07 4.18 0.71
N GLY A 42 0.19 4.83 -0.43
CA GLY A 42 1.26 4.44 -1.35
C GLY A 42 2.63 4.39 -0.67
N ASN A 43 2.97 5.42 0.09
CA ASN A 43 4.21 5.50 0.84
C ASN A 43 4.36 4.37 1.89
N LYS A 44 3.27 4.06 2.60
CA LYS A 44 3.26 2.96 3.58
C LYS A 44 3.43 1.60 2.91
N LEU A 45 2.78 1.38 1.76
CA LEU A 45 2.92 0.13 1.02
C LEU A 45 4.37 -0.09 0.56
N GLU A 46 5.03 0.96 0.09
CA GLU A 46 6.43 0.91 -0.30
C GLU A 46 7.34 0.58 0.90
N ALA A 47 7.06 1.15 2.08
CA ALA A 47 7.79 0.84 3.31
C ALA A 47 7.61 -0.63 3.75
N VAL A 48 6.40 -1.17 3.61
CA VAL A 48 6.11 -2.59 3.87
C VAL A 48 6.86 -3.48 2.89
N SER A 49 6.83 -3.17 1.59
CA SER A 49 7.58 -3.91 0.56
C SER A 49 9.07 -3.94 0.87
N ARG A 50 9.69 -2.79 1.21
CA ARG A 50 11.11 -2.75 1.61
C ARG A 50 11.41 -3.60 2.84
N SER A 51 10.51 -3.59 3.83
CA SER A 51 10.68 -4.37 5.06
C SER A 51 10.56 -5.88 4.79
N HIS A 52 9.60 -6.26 3.95
CA HIS A 52 9.43 -7.62 3.45
C HIS A 52 10.68 -8.11 2.73
N ASP A 53 11.21 -7.32 1.78
CA ASP A 53 12.40 -7.70 1.02
C ASP A 53 13.64 -7.82 1.91
N SER A 54 13.78 -6.94 2.90
CA SER A 54 14.84 -7.03 3.90
C SER A 54 14.73 -8.31 4.75
N ALA A 55 13.53 -8.69 5.16
CA ALA A 55 13.29 -9.94 5.89
C ALA A 55 13.59 -11.16 5.01
N LEU A 56 13.14 -11.16 3.75
CA LEU A 56 13.39 -12.23 2.80
C LEU A 56 14.89 -12.38 2.52
N LYS A 57 15.62 -11.28 2.39
CA LYS A 57 17.09 -11.30 2.27
C LYS A 57 17.73 -11.94 3.49
N LYS A 58 17.33 -11.58 4.72
CA LYS A 58 17.86 -12.23 5.95
C LYS A 58 17.56 -13.73 5.99
N LEU A 59 16.41 -14.14 5.44
CA LEU A 59 16.01 -15.54 5.36
C LEU A 59 16.86 -16.32 4.36
N THR A 60 17.06 -15.79 3.15
CA THR A 60 17.51 -16.57 1.98
C THR A 60 18.81 -16.08 1.30
N VAL A 61 19.26 -14.85 1.57
CA VAL A 61 20.34 -14.19 0.81
C VAL A 61 21.51 -13.81 1.71
N GLY A 62 22.73 -14.03 1.23
CA GLY A 62 23.96 -13.56 1.86
C GLY A 62 24.61 -14.58 2.79
N ARG A 63 25.87 -14.30 3.15
CA ARG A 63 26.71 -15.20 3.96
C ARG A 63 26.13 -15.39 5.36
N GLY A 64 25.65 -16.60 5.62
CA GLY A 64 25.03 -16.96 6.89
C GLY A 64 23.59 -16.49 7.02
N ASN A 65 22.83 -16.47 5.93
CA ASN A 65 21.36 -16.40 5.98
C ASN A 65 20.78 -17.57 6.81
N LEU A 66 19.52 -17.42 7.24
CA LEU A 66 18.89 -18.36 8.16
C LEU A 66 18.68 -19.75 7.56
N VAL A 67 18.33 -19.84 6.26
CA VAL A 67 18.17 -21.13 5.57
C VAL A 67 19.49 -21.90 5.56
N SER A 68 20.57 -21.32 5.06
CA SER A 68 21.87 -21.99 4.96
C SER A 68 22.39 -22.42 6.34
N ARG A 69 22.15 -21.61 7.39
CA ARG A 69 22.49 -22.01 8.78
C ARG A 69 21.66 -23.18 9.28
N ALA A 70 20.35 -23.18 9.03
CA ALA A 70 19.45 -24.24 9.44
C ALA A 70 19.79 -25.56 8.72
N GLU A 71 20.05 -25.51 7.42
CA GLU A 71 20.46 -26.70 6.65
C GLU A 71 21.83 -27.22 7.08
N LYS A 72 22.79 -26.32 7.36
CA LYS A 72 24.09 -26.74 7.93
C LYS A 72 23.92 -27.46 9.27
N LEU A 73 23.04 -26.98 10.15
CA LEU A 73 22.76 -27.64 11.43
C LEU A 73 22.14 -29.03 11.23
N LYS A 74 21.21 -29.15 10.28
CA LYS A 74 20.61 -30.43 9.89
C LYS A 74 21.66 -31.41 9.36
N LEU A 75 22.58 -30.94 8.50
CA LEU A 75 23.69 -31.75 7.99
C LEU A 75 24.64 -32.21 9.11
N MET A 76 24.83 -31.38 10.14
CA MET A 76 25.61 -31.73 11.34
C MET A 76 24.87 -32.66 12.33
N GLY A 77 23.70 -33.19 11.96
CA GLY A 77 22.98 -34.21 12.73
C GLY A 77 21.92 -33.67 13.68
N ALA A 78 21.51 -32.40 13.55
CA ALA A 78 20.34 -31.90 14.27
C ALA A 78 19.07 -32.66 13.83
N LYS A 79 18.33 -33.22 14.79
CA LYS A 79 17.08 -33.94 14.51
C LYS A 79 15.99 -32.94 14.12
N THR A 80 15.55 -32.97 12.86
CA THR A 80 14.44 -32.15 12.35
C THR A 80 13.27 -33.03 11.94
N SER A 81 12.05 -32.69 12.37
CA SER A 81 10.83 -33.43 11.99
C SER A 81 10.18 -32.92 10.69
N LYS A 82 10.56 -31.72 10.23
CA LYS A 82 10.02 -31.07 9.03
C LYS A 82 11.17 -30.53 8.19
N ALA A 83 11.02 -30.58 6.87
CA ALA A 83 11.96 -30.01 5.91
C ALA A 83 11.46 -28.66 5.40
N LEU A 84 12.38 -27.77 5.06
CA LEU A 84 12.07 -26.54 4.34
C LEU A 84 11.61 -26.89 2.91
N PRO A 85 10.66 -26.13 2.34
CA PRO A 85 10.27 -26.28 0.94
C PRO A 85 11.47 -26.02 0.01
N THR A 86 11.54 -26.77 -1.09
CA THR A 86 12.65 -26.69 -2.07
C THR A 86 12.85 -25.31 -2.66
N GLU A 87 11.79 -24.50 -2.76
CA GLU A 87 11.85 -23.12 -3.25
C GLU A 87 12.73 -22.19 -2.39
N TYR A 88 12.89 -22.51 -1.10
CA TYR A 88 13.76 -21.75 -0.20
C TYR A 88 15.16 -22.35 -0.07
N LEU A 89 15.36 -23.57 -0.56
CA LEU A 89 16.65 -24.25 -0.57
C LEU A 89 17.39 -23.81 -1.83
N ASN A 90 18.04 -22.65 -1.75
CA ASN A 90 19.01 -22.28 -2.77
C ASN A 90 20.09 -23.35 -2.80
N ASP A 91 20.29 -23.95 -3.97
CA ASP A 91 21.29 -24.98 -4.21
C ASP A 91 22.69 -24.36 -4.20
N ASP A 92 23.19 -24.02 -3.01
CA ASP A 92 24.58 -23.62 -2.76
C ASP A 92 25.54 -24.85 -2.93
N SER A 93 25.18 -25.88 -3.71
CA SER A 93 26.07 -27.01 -4.04
C SER A 93 26.95 -26.77 -5.28
N ALA A 94 26.92 -25.56 -5.86
CA ALA A 94 27.89 -25.13 -6.86
C ALA A 94 28.92 -24.18 -6.24
N GLU A 95 30.01 -24.72 -5.71
CA GLU A 95 31.41 -24.22 -5.83
C GLU A 95 32.30 -24.91 -4.76
N ASP A 96 33.08 -25.90 -5.23
CA ASP A 96 34.27 -26.59 -4.68
C ASP A 96 34.41 -26.89 -3.17
#